data_AF-A0A536ZZ41-F1
#
_entry.id   AF-A0A536ZZ41-F1
#
_cell.length_a   1.000
_cell.length_b   1.000
_cell.length_c   1.000
_cell.angle_alpha   90.00
_cell.angle_beta   90.00
_cell.angle_gamma   90.00
#
_symmetry.space_group_name_H-M   'P 1'
#
loop_
_entity.id
_entity.type
_entity.pdbx_description
1 polymer ?
#
loop_
_entity_poly.entity_id
_entity_poly.type
_entity_poly.pdbx_seq_one_letter_code
_entity_poly.pdbx_strand_id
1 'polypeptide(L)'
;MGVRASDRGGWNHRGGARARERASAHGAGDRHLCGSRSCLRRGTRRHRCPIAARRRCAGPLPRFRRHQRGAAAACRELRQPRRGMDEVPATISGNATRCGIDTVEIARIERLLSETPPGDLHRYFTAQELADSGDSAGRAASLAARFAAKEACVKLFPREAALGEIEPADFSVARDAYGAPRAILSARAGAVLAKNRIKTIALSLTHDRVSASSVALALAELTQAPLSGRLVYRLLPFRRRVILENLRRVFGSSVPDAEIERLAQAHYAHLWRLFTEFLRSRSMSERQKAARVEVDNVTVFTRALQRGKGILVLTGHFGNWEVATVAGLSKFPQMRGRIHFVRRPIKPRWLDRFVNWRFQRAGFGVLPKRGSLDAILERLAAGDAIVFPFDQHAGPPDGIEVDFFGSPAWTFRSLALIALASGATVVPAASWREPGGRHVLRFEEPLSPISCTEVGEEIRRNTRAYNAALERLILRHPEQWYWVHRRWKRIDPRGRVRRA
;
A
#
# COMPACT_ATOMS: atom_id res chain seq x y z
N MET A 1 68.64 -29.38 -1.27
CA MET A 1 68.60 -30.71 -0.62
C MET A 1 67.14 -31.00 -0.36
N GLY A 2 66.44 -31.75 -1.22
CA GLY A 2 66.55 -33.20 -1.47
C GLY A 2 65.51 -33.88 -0.55
N VAL A 3 64.55 -34.69 -0.98
CA VAL A 3 64.53 -35.80 -1.96
C VAL A 3 63.05 -36.08 -2.32
N ARG A 4 62.65 -36.05 -3.62
CA ARG A 4 62.25 -37.17 -4.54
C ARG A 4 61.11 -38.08 -4.02
N ALA A 5 60.20 -38.64 -4.82
CA ALA A 5 60.28 -39.10 -6.22
C ALA A 5 58.85 -39.24 -6.80
N SER A 6 58.63 -38.91 -8.09
CA SER A 6 58.38 -39.87 -9.22
C SER A 6 56.96 -40.44 -9.26
N ASP A 7 56.26 -40.65 -10.37
CA ASP A 7 56.56 -40.53 -11.79
C ASP A 7 55.25 -40.80 -12.56
N ARG A 8 55.13 -40.22 -13.77
CA ARG A 8 54.48 -40.75 -15.00
C ARG A 8 53.00 -41.18 -14.94
N GLY A 9 52.16 -40.97 -15.94
CA GLY A 9 52.22 -40.49 -17.32
C GLY A 9 50.76 -40.58 -17.81
N GLY A 10 50.19 -39.56 -18.45
CA GLY A 10 50.28 -39.38 -19.88
C GLY A 10 49.45 -40.45 -20.62
N TRP A 11 48.41 -40.05 -21.35
CA TRP A 11 48.18 -40.43 -22.75
C TRP A 11 47.11 -39.48 -23.33
N ASN A 12 47.55 -38.79 -24.37
CA ASN A 12 46.85 -37.78 -25.15
C ASN A 12 46.29 -38.43 -26.43
N HIS A 13 45.24 -37.84 -27.00
CA HIS A 13 45.05 -37.50 -28.44
C HIS A 13 43.55 -37.51 -28.78
N ARG A 14 42.93 -36.33 -28.96
CA ARG A 14 42.81 -35.53 -30.20
C ARG A 14 41.88 -36.15 -31.26
N GLY A 15 40.83 -35.39 -31.58
CA GLY A 15 40.57 -35.00 -32.97
C GLY A 15 39.19 -35.32 -33.54
N GLY A 16 38.50 -34.28 -34.03
CA GLY A 16 37.91 -34.36 -35.38
C GLY A 16 36.38 -34.29 -35.53
N ALA A 17 35.90 -33.07 -35.79
CA ALA A 17 35.02 -32.69 -36.92
C ALA A 17 33.61 -33.29 -37.16
N ARG A 18 32.65 -32.35 -37.24
CA ARG A 18 31.56 -32.17 -38.23
C ARG A 18 30.63 -33.35 -38.57
N ALA A 19 29.31 -33.13 -38.44
CA ALA A 19 28.40 -32.91 -39.57
C ALA A 19 26.94 -32.74 -39.10
N ARG A 20 26.18 -31.98 -39.87
CA ARG A 20 24.72 -31.82 -39.78
C ARG A 20 24.05 -33.00 -40.48
N GLU A 21 22.87 -33.41 -40.03
CA GLU A 21 21.86 -33.95 -40.94
C GLU A 21 20.44 -33.74 -40.45
N ARG A 22 19.58 -33.36 -41.39
CA ARG A 22 18.12 -33.28 -41.29
C ARG A 22 17.56 -34.66 -41.65
N ALA A 23 16.47 -35.08 -41.03
CA ALA A 23 15.51 -35.94 -41.70
C ALA A 23 14.10 -35.77 -41.12
N SER A 24 13.14 -35.80 -42.02
CA SER A 24 11.71 -35.62 -41.88
C SER A 24 11.01 -36.83 -42.48
N ALA A 25 9.99 -37.38 -41.82
CA ALA A 25 8.94 -38.25 -42.39
C ALA A 25 7.85 -38.38 -41.30
N HIS A 26 6.60 -37.93 -41.44
CA HIS A 26 5.49 -38.45 -42.27
C HIS A 26 5.20 -39.95 -42.09
N GLY A 27 4.04 -40.23 -41.48
CA GLY A 27 3.41 -41.54 -41.41
C GLY A 27 1.98 -41.39 -40.89
N ALA A 28 1.02 -41.76 -41.72
CA ALA A 28 -0.42 -41.53 -41.56
C ALA A 28 -1.18 -42.82 -41.22
N GLY A 29 -2.35 -42.66 -40.59
CA GLY A 29 -3.51 -43.55 -40.66
C GLY A 29 -3.52 -44.74 -39.69
N ASP A 30 -4.66 -45.31 -39.31
CA ASP A 30 -6.08 -44.98 -39.39
C ASP A 30 -6.82 -46.12 -38.61
N ARG A 31 -7.98 -45.84 -38.00
CA ARG A 31 -9.06 -46.82 -37.60
C ARG A 31 -8.80 -47.83 -36.47
N HIS A 32 -9.75 -48.34 -35.68
CA HIS A 32 -11.20 -48.17 -35.46
C HIS A 32 -11.55 -48.94 -34.15
N LEU A 33 -12.66 -48.57 -33.47
CA LEU A 33 -13.70 -49.41 -32.83
C LEU A 33 -14.38 -48.59 -31.71
N CYS A 34 -15.58 -48.02 -31.90
CA CYS A 34 -16.94 -48.59 -31.93
C CYS A 34 -17.58 -48.69 -30.52
N GLY A 35 -18.74 -48.02 -30.35
CA GLY A 35 -19.55 -47.97 -29.13
C GLY A 35 -20.73 -46.98 -29.21
N SER A 36 -21.72 -47.30 -30.05
CA SER A 36 -23.10 -46.77 -30.18
C SER A 36 -23.90 -46.71 -28.86
N ARG A 37 -25.07 -46.07 -28.64
CA ARG A 37 -26.08 -45.18 -29.30
C ARG A 37 -27.11 -44.85 -28.18
N SER A 38 -27.72 -43.67 -28.04
CA SER A 38 -29.09 -43.29 -28.50
C SER A 38 -29.58 -42.10 -27.61
N CYS A 39 -30.03 -40.94 -28.14
CA CYS A 39 -31.41 -40.53 -28.55
C CYS A 39 -32.46 -40.68 -27.42
N LEU A 40 -33.32 -39.72 -27.00
CA LEU A 40 -34.09 -38.61 -27.60
C LEU A 40 -34.38 -37.52 -26.52
N ARG A 41 -34.34 -36.20 -26.77
CA ARG A 41 -35.36 -35.27 -27.31
C ARG A 41 -36.72 -35.12 -26.57
N ARG A 42 -36.93 -33.87 -26.10
CA ARG A 42 -38.15 -33.02 -26.01
C ARG A 42 -39.07 -33.14 -24.79
N GLY A 43 -39.45 -31.98 -24.23
CA GLY A 43 -40.67 -31.85 -23.43
C GLY A 43 -40.74 -30.65 -22.48
N THR A 44 -41.19 -29.51 -23.00
CA THR A 44 -41.65 -28.33 -22.26
C THR A 44 -42.71 -28.65 -21.19
N ARG A 45 -42.68 -27.98 -20.03
CA ARG A 45 -43.90 -27.44 -19.37
C ARG A 45 -43.58 -26.48 -18.22
N ARG A 46 -44.04 -25.24 -18.40
CA ARG A 46 -44.33 -24.26 -17.35
C ARG A 46 -45.53 -24.77 -16.55
N HIS A 47 -45.49 -24.71 -15.23
CA HIS A 47 -46.69 -24.82 -14.40
C HIS A 47 -47.02 -23.47 -13.75
N ARG A 48 -48.15 -22.91 -14.17
CA ARG A 48 -48.96 -21.92 -13.44
C ARG A 48 -50.00 -22.69 -12.62
N CYS A 49 -50.16 -22.24 -11.36
CA CYS A 49 -51.38 -22.06 -10.54
C CYS A 49 -52.42 -23.20 -10.40
N PRO A 50 -53.12 -23.28 -9.24
CA PRO A 50 -54.39 -22.55 -9.18
C PRO A 50 -54.73 -21.90 -7.83
N ILE A 51 -55.46 -20.78 -7.92
CA ILE A 51 -56.25 -20.15 -6.86
C ILE A 51 -57.67 -20.75 -6.91
N ALA A 52 -58.19 -21.19 -5.76
CA ALA A 52 -59.63 -21.13 -5.37
C ALA A 52 -59.76 -21.57 -3.90
N ALA A 53 -59.93 -20.63 -2.96
CA ALA A 53 -61.22 -20.20 -2.39
C ALA A 53 -61.76 -21.11 -1.27
N ARG A 54 -61.66 -20.66 0.00
CA ARG A 54 -62.71 -20.76 1.03
C ARG A 54 -62.42 -19.89 2.28
N ARG A 55 -63.22 -18.82 2.37
CA ARG A 55 -63.94 -18.24 3.54
C ARG A 55 -63.20 -17.86 4.84
N ARG A 56 -63.23 -16.53 5.07
CA ARG A 56 -63.65 -15.77 6.29
C ARG A 56 -63.14 -16.23 7.66
N CYS A 57 -62.30 -15.39 8.28
CA CYS A 57 -62.52 -14.83 9.62
C CYS A 57 -61.55 -13.65 9.82
N ALA A 58 -62.07 -12.42 9.68
CA ALA A 58 -61.35 -11.20 10.01
C ALA A 58 -61.78 -10.74 11.40
N GLY A 59 -60.85 -10.72 12.36
CA GLY A 59 -60.98 -9.97 13.61
C GLY A 59 -60.20 -8.66 13.49
N PRO A 60 -60.73 -7.51 13.94
CA PRO A 60 -60.04 -6.22 13.78
C PRO A 60 -58.97 -6.01 14.85
N LEU A 61 -57.74 -5.71 14.42
CA LEU A 61 -56.70 -5.13 15.28
C LEU A 61 -56.95 -3.61 15.45
N PRO A 62 -56.77 -3.03 16.65
CA PRO A 62 -57.14 -1.65 16.92
C PRO A 62 -56.19 -0.64 16.26
N ARG A 63 -56.78 0.35 15.56
CA ARG A 63 -56.10 1.51 14.99
C ARG A 63 -55.78 2.54 16.08
N PHE A 64 -54.49 2.80 16.31
CA PHE A 64 -54.06 4.00 17.04
C PHE A 64 -54.35 5.26 16.20
N ARG A 65 -55.28 6.10 16.67
CA ARG A 65 -55.58 7.42 16.10
C ARG A 65 -54.44 8.39 16.40
N ARG A 66 -53.76 8.91 15.36
CA ARG A 66 -52.98 10.15 15.45
C ARG A 66 -53.95 11.34 15.54
N HIS A 67 -54.00 12.00 16.69
CA HIS A 67 -54.56 13.34 16.79
C HIS A 67 -53.63 14.33 16.07
N GLN A 68 -54.06 14.84 14.92
CA GLN A 68 -53.58 16.10 14.38
C GLN A 68 -54.73 17.11 14.46
N ARG A 69 -54.65 18.05 15.41
CA ARG A 69 -55.42 19.30 15.37
C ARG A 69 -54.56 20.42 15.95
N GLY A 70 -54.27 21.41 15.10
CA GLY A 70 -54.24 22.82 15.44
C GLY A 70 -53.04 23.37 16.21
N ALA A 71 -52.05 23.90 15.48
CA ALA A 71 -51.29 25.08 15.88
C ALA A 71 -50.56 25.67 14.66
N ALA A 72 -51.33 26.19 13.70
CA ALA A 72 -50.82 27.08 12.66
C ALA A 72 -51.25 28.50 13.03
N ALA A 73 -50.47 29.18 13.87
CA ALA A 73 -50.42 30.64 13.99
C ALA A 73 -49.34 31.02 15.03
N ALA A 74 -48.63 32.12 14.79
CA ALA A 74 -47.62 32.76 15.63
C ALA A 74 -46.17 32.21 15.54
N CYS A 75 -45.53 32.42 14.38
CA CYS A 75 -44.08 32.68 14.33
C CYS A 75 -43.87 34.08 13.75
N ARG A 76 -44.04 35.12 14.58
CA ARG A 76 -43.57 36.47 14.30
C ARG A 76 -42.22 36.66 14.97
N GLU A 77 -41.20 36.79 14.12
CA GLU A 77 -39.96 37.55 14.28
C GLU A 77 -39.48 37.88 15.70
N LEU A 78 -38.47 37.14 16.16
CA LEU A 78 -37.41 37.66 17.02
C LEU A 78 -36.08 37.53 16.28
N ARG A 79 -35.79 38.50 15.40
CA ARG A 79 -34.43 38.70 14.86
C ARG A 79 -33.57 39.32 15.94
N GLN A 80 -32.82 38.51 16.67
CA GLN A 80 -31.68 38.99 17.44
C GLN A 80 -30.41 39.04 16.55
N PRO A 81 -29.60 40.10 16.63
CA PRO A 81 -28.39 40.23 15.82
C PRO A 81 -27.33 39.22 16.28
N ARG A 82 -26.84 38.39 15.34
CA ARG A 82 -25.69 37.49 15.55
C ARG A 82 -24.42 38.33 15.75
N ARG A 83 -24.13 38.69 17.01
CA ARG A 83 -22.79 39.13 17.41
C ARG A 83 -21.92 37.91 17.68
N GLY A 84 -20.74 37.89 17.07
CA GLY A 84 -19.55 37.08 17.39
C GLY A 84 -19.80 35.69 17.99
N MET A 85 -19.98 34.69 17.14
CA MET A 85 -19.53 33.34 17.52
C MET A 85 -18.01 33.34 17.36
N ASP A 86 -17.32 33.61 18.46
CA ASP A 86 -15.93 33.21 18.62
C ASP A 86 -15.81 31.72 18.28
N GLU A 87 -14.75 31.36 17.57
CA GLU A 87 -14.46 30.01 17.10
C GLU A 87 -14.57 29.00 18.26
N VAL A 88 -15.62 28.20 18.25
CA VAL A 88 -15.72 27.02 19.11
C VAL A 88 -14.53 26.12 18.75
N PRO A 89 -13.65 25.76 19.70
CA PRO A 89 -12.51 24.86 19.43
C PRO A 89 -13.04 23.60 18.76
N ALA A 90 -12.38 23.15 17.69
CA ALA A 90 -12.77 21.95 16.95
C ALA A 90 -12.90 20.76 17.92
N THR A 91 -14.13 20.48 18.35
CA THR A 91 -14.44 19.38 19.25
C THR A 91 -14.18 18.06 18.52
N ILE A 92 -13.86 17.00 19.27
CA ILE A 92 -13.66 15.63 18.78
C ILE A 92 -14.79 15.19 17.83
N SER A 93 -15.99 15.75 18.00
CA SER A 93 -17.18 15.50 17.17
C SER A 93 -17.12 16.03 15.74
N GLY A 94 -16.31 17.04 15.42
CA GLY A 94 -16.34 17.69 14.09
C GLY A 94 -15.71 16.85 12.96
N ASN A 95 -14.83 15.91 13.30
CA ASN A 95 -14.04 15.13 12.34
C ASN A 95 -14.19 13.61 12.49
N ALA A 96 -15.09 13.13 13.36
CA ALA A 96 -15.35 11.70 13.50
C ALA A 96 -16.11 11.16 12.27
N THR A 97 -15.59 10.15 11.60
CA THR A 97 -16.21 9.58 10.37
C THR A 97 -16.90 8.26 10.59
N ARG A 98 -16.50 7.51 11.63
CA ARG A 98 -17.02 6.18 11.96
C ARG A 98 -17.00 5.97 13.47
N CYS A 99 -17.93 5.14 13.94
CA CYS A 99 -18.02 4.73 15.33
C CYS A 99 -18.08 3.20 15.40
N GLY A 100 -17.23 2.61 16.23
CA GLY A 100 -17.23 1.20 16.58
C GLY A 100 -17.54 1.06 18.07
N ILE A 101 -18.38 0.09 18.42
CA ILE A 101 -18.76 -0.18 19.81
C ILE A 101 -18.70 -1.68 20.04
N ASP A 102 -18.15 -2.07 21.18
CA ASP A 102 -18.16 -3.45 21.64
C ASP A 102 -18.35 -3.54 23.16
N THR A 103 -18.90 -4.67 23.60
CA THR A 103 -19.17 -4.97 25.01
C THR A 103 -18.80 -6.42 25.29
N VAL A 104 -18.08 -6.64 26.38
CA VAL A 104 -17.56 -7.94 26.81
C VAL A 104 -17.98 -8.20 28.24
N GLU A 105 -18.47 -9.40 28.52
CA GLU A 105 -18.73 -9.86 29.90
C GLU A 105 -17.42 -10.05 30.65
N ILE A 106 -17.31 -9.48 31.86
CA ILE A 106 -16.12 -9.58 32.70
C ILE A 106 -15.85 -11.04 33.08
N ALA A 107 -16.91 -11.79 33.41
CA ALA A 107 -16.82 -13.22 33.73
C ALA A 107 -16.24 -14.08 32.59
N ARG A 108 -16.33 -13.62 31.33
CA ARG A 108 -15.69 -14.31 30.20
C ARG A 108 -14.17 -14.12 30.22
N ILE A 109 -13.70 -12.94 30.61
CA ILE A 109 -12.28 -12.67 30.76
C ILE A 109 -11.72 -13.34 32.03
N GLU A 110 -12.49 -13.41 33.12
CA GLU A 110 -12.10 -14.17 34.31
C GLU A 110 -11.84 -15.64 33.97
N ARG A 111 -12.79 -16.29 33.27
CA ARG A 111 -12.60 -17.66 32.77
C ARG A 111 -11.40 -17.79 31.84
N LEU A 112 -11.21 -16.85 30.91
CA LEU A 112 -10.04 -16.83 30.03
C LEU A 112 -8.74 -16.81 30.83
N LEU A 113 -8.66 -15.98 31.88
CA LEU A 113 -7.47 -15.87 32.73
C LEU A 113 -7.24 -17.11 33.59
N SER A 114 -8.29 -17.80 34.05
CA SER A 114 -8.15 -19.01 34.87
C SER A 114 -7.82 -20.26 34.05
N GLU A 115 -8.33 -20.33 32.81
CA GLU A 115 -8.23 -21.53 31.97
C GLU A 115 -7.05 -21.49 30.99
N THR A 116 -6.52 -20.30 30.68
CA THR A 116 -5.42 -20.14 29.72
C THR A 116 -4.08 -20.07 30.44
N PRO A 117 -3.07 -20.88 30.06
CA PRO A 117 -1.73 -20.76 30.61
C PRO A 117 -1.20 -19.31 30.48
N PRO A 118 -0.47 -18.77 31.46
CA PRO A 118 0.04 -17.39 31.41
C PRO A 118 0.84 -17.10 30.14
N GLY A 119 1.60 -18.11 29.69
CA GLY A 119 2.38 -18.06 28.47
C GLY A 119 1.56 -17.96 27.19
N ASP A 120 0.25 -18.21 27.18
CA ASP A 120 -0.64 -18.14 26.01
C ASP A 120 -1.53 -16.88 25.98
N LEU A 121 -1.58 -16.11 27.07
CA LEU A 121 -2.37 -14.86 27.14
C LEU A 121 -1.90 -13.80 26.14
N HIS A 122 -0.66 -13.89 25.66
CA HIS A 122 -0.10 -13.00 24.64
C HIS A 122 -0.84 -13.07 23.30
N ARG A 123 -1.64 -14.12 23.06
CA ARG A 123 -2.53 -14.22 21.89
C ARG A 123 -3.66 -13.20 21.93
N TYR A 124 -4.05 -12.74 23.12
CA TYR A 124 -5.17 -11.82 23.33
C TYR A 124 -4.73 -10.44 23.78
N PHE A 125 -3.67 -10.34 24.58
CA PHE A 125 -3.21 -9.10 25.19
C PHE A 125 -1.71 -8.92 25.00
N THR A 126 -1.26 -7.69 24.79
CA THR A 126 0.18 -7.39 24.77
C THR A 126 0.77 -7.49 26.18
N ALA A 127 2.09 -7.67 26.27
CA ALA A 127 2.80 -7.68 27.55
C ALA A 127 2.54 -6.39 28.36
N GLN A 128 2.46 -5.24 27.68
CA GLN A 128 2.13 -3.96 28.30
C GLN A 128 0.71 -3.96 28.88
N GLU A 129 -0.29 -4.46 28.15
CA GLU A 129 -1.67 -4.50 28.64
C GLU A 129 -1.82 -5.42 29.86
N LEU A 130 -1.12 -6.56 29.85
CA LEU A 130 -1.07 -7.48 30.99
C LEU A 130 -0.41 -6.82 32.21
N ALA A 131 0.70 -6.10 32.01
CA ALA A 131 1.37 -5.35 33.08
C ALA A 131 0.49 -4.22 33.63
N ASP A 132 -0.09 -3.39 32.76
CA ASP A 132 -0.95 -2.26 33.10
C ASP A 132 -2.24 -2.66 33.84
N SER A 133 -2.66 -3.92 33.71
CA SER A 133 -3.85 -4.43 34.38
C SER A 133 -3.63 -4.75 35.86
N GLY A 134 -2.38 -4.93 36.28
CA GLY A 134 -1.99 -5.30 37.65
C GLY A 134 -2.60 -6.62 38.13
N ASP A 135 -2.34 -7.03 39.37
CA ASP A 135 -2.83 -8.33 39.91
C ASP A 135 -3.99 -8.17 40.91
N SER A 136 -4.65 -7.02 40.87
CA SER A 136 -5.76 -6.69 41.78
C SER A 136 -7.11 -7.24 41.29
N ALA A 137 -8.14 -7.15 42.15
CA ALA A 137 -9.52 -7.53 41.83
C ALA A 137 -10.10 -6.83 40.58
N GLY A 138 -9.53 -5.69 40.15
CA GLY A 138 -9.93 -4.98 38.94
C GLY A 138 -9.31 -5.50 37.64
N ARG A 139 -8.39 -6.48 37.70
CA ARG A 139 -7.62 -6.96 36.53
C ARG A 139 -8.53 -7.43 35.39
N ALA A 140 -9.51 -8.27 35.68
CA ALA A 140 -10.40 -8.83 34.67
C ALA A 140 -11.27 -7.76 33.99
N ALA A 141 -11.83 -6.82 34.77
CA ALA A 141 -12.60 -5.69 34.22
C ALA A 141 -11.73 -4.79 33.32
N SER A 142 -10.50 -4.52 33.76
CA SER A 142 -9.50 -3.73 33.03
C SER A 142 -9.12 -4.38 31.70
N LEU A 143 -8.95 -5.71 31.66
CA LEU A 143 -8.65 -6.47 30.45
C LEU A 143 -9.88 -6.64 29.55
N ALA A 144 -11.08 -6.81 30.11
CA ALA A 144 -12.34 -6.84 29.36
C ALA A 144 -12.59 -5.53 28.60
N ALA A 145 -12.34 -4.39 29.23
CA ALA A 145 -12.48 -3.09 28.59
C ALA A 145 -11.49 -2.94 27.41
N ARG A 146 -10.26 -3.42 27.54
CA ARG A 146 -9.25 -3.41 26.46
C ARG A 146 -9.61 -4.38 25.34
N PHE A 147 -10.10 -5.57 25.66
CA PHE A 147 -10.60 -6.50 24.66
C PHE A 147 -11.75 -5.88 23.85
N ALA A 148 -12.74 -5.30 24.53
CA ALA A 148 -13.83 -4.56 23.90
C ALA A 148 -13.31 -3.40 23.04
N ALA A 149 -12.28 -2.68 23.50
CA ALA A 149 -11.70 -1.59 22.71
C ALA A 149 -11.04 -2.08 21.41
N LYS A 150 -10.37 -3.23 21.44
CA LYS A 150 -9.75 -3.86 20.25
C LYS A 150 -10.82 -4.28 19.25
N GLU A 151 -11.89 -4.93 19.70
CA GLU A 151 -13.05 -5.29 18.87
C GLU A 151 -13.76 -4.06 18.29
N ALA A 152 -13.96 -3.01 19.10
CA ALA A 152 -14.52 -1.74 18.66
C ALA A 152 -13.66 -1.09 17.57
N CYS A 153 -12.33 -1.18 17.66
CA CYS A 153 -11.43 -0.69 16.61
C CYS A 153 -11.59 -1.46 15.30
N VAL A 154 -11.70 -2.79 15.34
CA VAL A 154 -11.92 -3.63 14.15
C VAL A 154 -13.25 -3.27 13.47
N LYS A 155 -14.31 -3.00 14.25
CA LYS A 155 -15.63 -2.60 13.75
C LYS A 155 -15.64 -1.28 12.97
N LEU A 156 -14.60 -0.45 13.07
CA LEU A 156 -14.43 0.73 12.21
C LEU A 156 -14.15 0.36 10.73
N PHE A 157 -13.78 -0.90 10.48
CA PHE A 157 -13.30 -1.40 9.19
C PHE A 157 -13.97 -2.73 8.81
N PRO A 158 -15.31 -2.79 8.67
CA PRO A 158 -16.02 -4.05 8.48
C PRO A 158 -15.61 -4.79 7.19
N ARG A 159 -15.24 -4.06 6.13
CA ARG A 159 -14.78 -4.66 4.88
C ARG A 159 -13.40 -5.29 5.04
N GLU A 160 -12.45 -4.56 5.60
CA GLU A 160 -11.09 -5.03 5.84
C GLU A 160 -11.09 -6.19 6.84
N ALA A 161 -11.92 -6.15 7.87
CA ALA A 161 -12.10 -7.26 8.81
C ALA A 161 -12.62 -8.52 8.09
N ALA A 162 -13.64 -8.39 7.25
CA ALA A 162 -14.19 -9.52 6.49
C ALA A 162 -13.20 -10.15 5.49
N LEU A 163 -12.23 -9.35 5.01
CA LEU A 163 -11.16 -9.82 4.14
C LEU A 163 -9.96 -10.40 4.89
N GLY A 164 -9.99 -10.40 6.24
CA GLY A 164 -8.82 -10.73 7.03
C GLY A 164 -7.66 -9.79 6.71
N GLU A 165 -7.92 -8.50 6.52
CA GLU A 165 -6.89 -7.44 6.41
C GLU A 165 -6.61 -6.80 7.77
N ILE A 166 -7.46 -7.01 8.78
CA ILE A 166 -7.28 -6.50 10.14
C ILE A 166 -7.98 -7.39 11.16
N GLU A 167 -7.38 -7.55 12.33
CA GLU A 167 -7.89 -8.37 13.43
C GLU A 167 -7.75 -7.64 14.78
N PRO A 168 -8.42 -8.10 15.86
CA PRO A 168 -8.28 -7.47 17.17
C PRO A 168 -6.82 -7.39 17.62
N ALA A 169 -5.99 -8.39 17.32
CA ALA A 169 -4.56 -8.42 17.65
C ALA A 169 -3.73 -7.30 17.00
N ASP A 170 -4.25 -6.67 15.93
CA ASP A 170 -3.60 -5.51 15.31
C ASP A 170 -3.76 -4.21 16.12
N PHE A 171 -4.52 -4.26 17.21
CA PHE A 171 -4.74 -3.17 18.15
C PHE A 171 -4.31 -3.56 19.56
N SER A 172 -3.76 -2.59 20.29
CA SER A 172 -3.63 -2.67 21.75
C SER A 172 -4.00 -1.34 22.37
N VAL A 173 -4.25 -1.34 23.68
CA VAL A 173 -4.65 -0.13 24.41
C VAL A 173 -3.59 0.24 25.43
N ALA A 174 -2.97 1.39 25.23
CA ALA A 174 -2.10 2.03 26.21
C ALA A 174 -2.81 3.21 26.87
N ARG A 175 -2.25 3.72 27.97
CA ARG A 175 -2.66 5.01 28.56
C ARG A 175 -1.56 6.03 28.31
N ASP A 176 -1.95 7.29 28.08
CA ASP A 176 -0.97 8.37 28.10
C ASP A 176 -0.64 8.83 29.53
N ALA A 177 0.24 9.83 29.64
CA ALA A 177 0.71 10.35 30.93
C ALA A 177 -0.42 10.88 31.84
N TYR A 178 -1.60 11.18 31.29
CA TYR A 178 -2.78 11.65 32.03
C TYR A 178 -3.81 10.53 32.25
N GLY A 179 -3.47 9.28 31.90
CA GLY A 179 -4.33 8.12 32.09
C GLY A 179 -5.37 7.91 30.98
N ALA A 180 -5.39 8.77 29.95
CA ALA A 180 -6.36 8.68 28.86
C ALA A 180 -6.00 7.51 27.92
N PRO A 181 -6.98 6.68 27.53
CA PRO A 181 -6.73 5.52 26.70
C PRO A 181 -6.39 5.90 25.26
N ARG A 182 -5.44 5.17 24.67
CA ARG A 182 -5.02 5.33 23.27
C ARG A 182 -4.90 3.99 22.59
N ALA A 183 -5.43 3.92 21.36
CA ALA A 183 -5.19 2.79 20.48
C ALA A 183 -3.75 2.84 19.98
N ILE A 184 -3.00 1.77 20.23
CA ILE A 184 -1.70 1.48 19.64
C ILE A 184 -1.95 0.53 18.48
N LEU A 185 -1.28 0.80 17.36
CA LEU A 185 -1.56 0.16 16.08
C LEU A 185 -0.38 -0.70 15.64
N SER A 186 -0.66 -1.89 15.15
CA SER A 186 0.30 -2.64 14.35
C SER A 186 0.57 -1.92 13.02
N ALA A 187 1.63 -2.31 12.30
CA ALA A 187 1.90 -1.79 10.96
C ALA A 187 0.75 -2.09 9.98
N ARG A 188 0.03 -3.20 10.17
CA ARG A 188 -1.13 -3.61 9.36
C ARG A 188 -2.33 -2.71 9.65
N ALA A 189 -2.68 -2.48 10.93
CA ALA A 189 -3.71 -1.52 11.29
C ALA A 189 -3.38 -0.11 10.80
N GLY A 190 -2.13 0.34 10.96
CA GLY A 190 -1.68 1.65 10.48
C GLY A 190 -1.89 1.83 8.97
N ALA A 191 -1.62 0.81 8.17
CA ALA A 191 -1.87 0.84 6.72
C ALA A 191 -3.38 0.95 6.39
N VAL A 192 -4.23 0.24 7.13
CA VAL A 192 -5.69 0.31 6.97
C VAL A 192 -6.23 1.70 7.32
N LEU A 193 -5.76 2.30 8.42
CA LEU A 193 -6.11 3.67 8.79
C LEU A 193 -5.70 4.67 7.70
N ALA A 194 -4.46 4.57 7.20
CA ALA A 194 -3.96 5.47 6.17
C ALA A 194 -4.75 5.35 4.84
N LYS A 195 -5.09 4.11 4.43
CA LYS A 195 -5.96 3.84 3.26
C LYS A 195 -7.35 4.45 3.43
N ASN A 196 -7.87 4.49 4.65
CA ASN A 196 -9.17 5.08 4.97
C ASN A 196 -9.08 6.57 5.34
N ARG A 197 -7.89 7.20 5.26
CA ARG A 197 -7.62 8.59 5.68
C ARG A 197 -8.12 8.87 7.10
N ILE A 198 -7.76 8.00 8.03
CA ILE A 198 -8.03 8.16 9.46
C ILE A 198 -6.72 8.54 10.15
N LYS A 199 -6.71 9.70 10.80
CA LYS A 199 -5.53 10.23 11.51
C LYS A 199 -5.27 9.46 12.79
N THR A 200 -6.32 9.17 13.55
CA THR A 200 -6.23 8.47 14.83
C THR A 200 -7.58 7.91 15.24
N ILE A 201 -7.59 7.04 16.25
CA ILE A 201 -8.80 6.48 16.86
C ILE A 201 -8.86 7.01 18.30
N ALA A 202 -9.93 7.74 18.61
CA ALA A 202 -10.23 8.12 19.98
C ALA A 202 -10.97 6.96 20.68
N LEU A 203 -10.56 6.63 21.90
CA LEU A 203 -11.16 5.56 22.69
C LEU A 203 -11.85 6.12 23.93
N SER A 204 -12.99 5.52 24.27
CA SER A 204 -13.62 5.66 25.58
C SER A 204 -13.93 4.27 26.11
N LEU A 205 -13.49 3.98 27.33
CA LEU A 205 -13.66 2.68 27.97
C LEU A 205 -14.47 2.88 29.25
N THR A 206 -15.41 1.98 29.51
CA THR A 206 -16.20 1.95 30.74
C THR A 206 -16.45 0.51 31.15
N HIS A 207 -16.68 0.28 32.43
CA HIS A 207 -17.12 -1.02 32.92
C HIS A 207 -18.01 -0.84 34.14
N ASP A 208 -18.86 -1.83 34.36
CA ASP A 208 -19.59 -2.00 35.60
C ASP A 208 -19.12 -3.29 36.30
N ARG A 209 -19.99 -3.93 37.09
CA ARG A 209 -19.68 -5.17 37.81
C ARG A 209 -19.72 -6.42 36.92
N VAL A 210 -20.41 -6.37 35.78
CA VAL A 210 -20.74 -7.55 34.96
C VAL A 210 -20.14 -7.44 33.57
N SER A 211 -20.01 -6.22 33.03
CA SER A 211 -19.60 -5.98 31.65
C SER A 211 -18.62 -4.82 31.54
N ALA A 212 -17.81 -4.85 30.49
CA ALA A 212 -16.98 -3.75 30.06
C ALA A 212 -17.34 -3.39 28.62
N SER A 213 -17.47 -2.09 28.35
CA SER A 213 -17.83 -1.56 27.04
C SER A 213 -16.83 -0.52 26.57
N SER A 214 -16.63 -0.47 25.26
CA SER A 214 -15.70 0.47 24.65
C SER A 214 -16.28 1.08 23.38
N VAL A 215 -16.03 2.38 23.21
CA VAL A 215 -16.37 3.14 22.02
C VAL A 215 -15.07 3.60 21.35
N ALA A 216 -14.96 3.32 20.05
CA ALA A 216 -13.88 3.76 19.20
C ALA A 216 -14.42 4.75 18.15
N LEU A 217 -13.83 5.93 18.06
CA LEU A 217 -14.18 6.94 17.06
C LEU A 217 -13.02 7.15 16.09
N ALA A 218 -13.27 6.90 14.81
CA ALA A 218 -12.29 7.17 13.76
C ALA A 218 -12.26 8.67 13.44
N LEU A 219 -11.15 9.34 13.72
CA LEU A 219 -10.97 10.75 13.42
C LEU A 219 -10.31 10.92 12.05
N ALA A 220 -10.99 11.60 11.13
CA ALA A 220 -10.52 11.81 9.76
C ALA A 220 -9.20 12.57 9.70
N GLU A 221 -8.36 12.17 8.76
CA GLU A 221 -7.27 12.98 8.26
C GLU A 221 -7.76 13.82 7.09
N LEU A 222 -7.85 15.13 7.29
CA LEU A 222 -8.27 16.06 6.26
C LEU A 222 -7.08 16.64 5.53
N THR A 223 -7.08 16.52 4.21
CA THR A 223 -6.01 17.09 3.39
C THR A 223 -6.11 18.61 3.34
N GLN A 224 -5.03 19.29 3.69
CA GLN A 224 -4.90 20.72 3.45
C GLN A 224 -4.52 20.95 1.99
N ALA A 225 -5.39 21.62 1.25
CA ALA A 225 -5.13 22.05 -0.12
C ALA A 225 -4.64 23.51 -0.14
N PRO A 226 -3.34 23.77 -0.38
CA PRO A 226 -2.80 25.13 -0.43
C PRO A 226 -3.45 25.97 -1.54
N LEU A 227 -3.45 27.29 -1.38
CA LEU A 227 -4.01 28.20 -2.39
C LEU A 227 -3.39 27.99 -3.79
N SER A 228 -2.07 27.78 -3.86
CA SER A 228 -1.38 27.46 -5.11
C SER A 228 -1.93 26.21 -5.78
N GLY A 229 -2.21 25.16 -5.01
CA GLY A 229 -2.85 23.94 -5.52
C GLY A 229 -4.25 24.17 -6.04
N ARG A 230 -5.07 24.91 -5.30
CA ARG A 230 -6.44 25.27 -5.71
C ARG A 230 -6.45 26.07 -7.01
N LEU A 231 -5.54 27.04 -7.13
CA LEU A 231 -5.40 27.86 -8.34
C LEU A 231 -4.94 27.04 -9.53
N VAL A 232 -3.85 26.27 -9.38
CA VAL A 232 -3.31 25.44 -10.48
C VAL A 232 -4.32 24.36 -10.89
N TYR A 233 -5.02 23.73 -9.95
CA TYR A 233 -6.09 22.76 -10.23
C TYR A 233 -7.22 23.32 -11.09
N ARG A 234 -7.58 24.60 -10.88
CA ARG A 234 -8.63 25.30 -11.64
C ARG A 234 -8.14 25.80 -12.99
N LEU A 235 -6.97 26.44 -13.03
CA LEU A 235 -6.44 27.12 -14.21
C LEU A 235 -5.74 26.19 -15.20
N LEU A 236 -5.12 25.10 -14.70
CA LEU A 236 -4.33 24.16 -15.50
C LEU A 236 -4.81 22.73 -15.23
N PRO A 237 -5.94 22.28 -15.81
CA PRO A 237 -6.54 20.97 -15.57
C PRO A 237 -5.78 19.80 -16.24
N PHE A 238 -4.45 19.86 -16.26
CA PHE A 238 -3.57 18.87 -16.88
C PHE A 238 -3.84 17.48 -16.30
N ARG A 239 -4.40 16.58 -17.12
CA ARG A 239 -4.74 15.20 -16.73
C ARG A 239 -5.59 15.06 -15.47
N ARG A 240 -6.38 16.10 -15.12
CA ARG A 240 -7.24 16.14 -13.92
C ARG A 240 -8.14 14.91 -13.80
N ARG A 241 -8.74 14.49 -14.92
CA ARG A 241 -9.58 13.28 -14.97
C ARG A 241 -8.84 12.02 -14.53
N VAL A 242 -7.60 11.81 -15.02
CA VAL A 242 -6.79 10.64 -14.65
C VAL A 242 -6.43 10.66 -13.17
N ILE A 243 -6.06 11.83 -12.65
CA ILE A 243 -5.71 12.02 -11.24
C ILE A 243 -6.91 11.67 -10.35
N LEU A 244 -8.08 12.24 -10.64
CA LEU A 244 -9.31 11.97 -9.88
C LEU A 244 -9.74 10.51 -9.99
N GLU A 245 -9.69 9.89 -11.18
CA GLU A 245 -10.01 8.46 -11.35
C GLU A 245 -9.09 7.56 -10.53
N ASN A 246 -7.78 7.87 -10.50
CA ASN A 246 -6.83 7.11 -9.69
C ASN A 246 -7.08 7.30 -8.20
N LEU A 247 -7.29 8.54 -7.73
CA LEU A 247 -7.58 8.82 -6.32
C LEU A 247 -8.89 8.16 -5.87
N ARG A 248 -9.96 8.24 -6.68
CA ARG A 248 -11.23 7.55 -6.39
C ARG A 248 -11.07 6.05 -6.34
N ARG A 249 -10.22 5.46 -7.20
CA ARG A 249 -9.97 4.01 -7.16
C ARG A 249 -9.35 3.59 -5.83
N VAL A 250 -8.44 4.39 -5.28
CA VAL A 250 -7.72 4.05 -4.03
C VAL A 250 -8.55 4.41 -2.79
N PHE A 251 -9.14 5.60 -2.75
CA PHE A 251 -9.75 6.16 -1.55
C PHE A 251 -11.27 6.27 -1.61
N GLY A 252 -11.88 6.20 -2.79
CA GLY A 252 -13.30 6.56 -3.00
C GLY A 252 -14.32 5.64 -2.32
N SER A 253 -13.93 4.44 -1.88
CA SER A 253 -14.80 3.60 -1.04
C SER A 253 -14.86 4.05 0.42
N SER A 254 -13.90 4.87 0.84
CA SER A 254 -13.63 5.12 2.26
C SER A 254 -13.75 6.59 2.64
N VAL A 255 -13.59 7.51 1.68
CA VAL A 255 -13.59 8.96 1.90
C VAL A 255 -14.55 9.67 0.94
N PRO A 256 -15.16 10.80 1.34
CA PRO A 256 -16.08 11.54 0.49
C PRO A 256 -15.36 12.19 -0.70
N ASP A 257 -16.10 12.42 -1.79
CA ASP A 257 -15.57 13.06 -3.01
C ASP A 257 -14.91 14.43 -2.76
N ALA A 258 -15.38 15.19 -1.77
CA ALA A 258 -14.75 16.46 -1.38
C ALA A 258 -13.31 16.27 -0.87
N GLU A 259 -13.02 15.16 -0.18
CA GLU A 259 -11.66 14.83 0.24
C GLU A 259 -10.79 14.39 -0.93
N ILE A 260 -11.36 13.63 -1.88
CA ILE A 260 -10.69 13.28 -3.14
C ILE A 260 -10.28 14.53 -3.92
N GLU A 261 -11.17 15.53 -3.99
CA GLU A 261 -10.86 16.80 -4.64
C GLU A 261 -9.76 17.57 -3.91
N ARG A 262 -9.81 17.62 -2.57
CA ARG A 262 -8.74 18.25 -1.76
C ARG A 262 -7.39 17.56 -1.94
N LEU A 263 -7.34 16.23 -1.98
CA LEU A 263 -6.14 15.46 -2.31
C LEU A 263 -5.62 15.79 -3.71
N ALA A 264 -6.50 15.90 -4.71
CA ALA A 264 -6.10 16.31 -6.04
C ALA A 264 -5.51 17.73 -6.03
N GLN A 265 -6.16 18.69 -5.39
CA GLN A 265 -5.66 20.07 -5.27
C GLN A 265 -4.31 20.13 -4.55
N ALA A 266 -4.11 19.37 -3.47
CA ALA A 266 -2.83 19.24 -2.80
C ALA A 266 -1.76 18.62 -3.72
N HIS A 267 -2.13 17.64 -4.54
CA HIS A 267 -1.25 17.08 -5.56
C HIS A 267 -0.83 18.13 -6.62
N TYR A 268 -1.74 19.00 -7.07
CA TYR A 268 -1.37 20.11 -7.96
C TYR A 268 -0.45 21.13 -7.28
N ALA A 269 -0.64 21.40 -5.98
CA ALA A 269 0.32 22.22 -5.22
C ALA A 269 1.70 21.57 -5.20
N HIS A 270 1.74 20.25 -5.02
CA HIS A 270 2.96 19.46 -5.05
C HIS A 270 3.65 19.53 -6.43
N LEU A 271 2.92 19.37 -7.53
CA LEU A 271 3.46 19.49 -8.90
C LEU A 271 4.01 20.89 -9.17
N TRP A 272 3.27 21.93 -8.77
CA TRP A 272 3.73 23.31 -8.87
C TRP A 272 5.03 23.53 -8.10
N ARG A 273 5.07 23.02 -6.86
CA ARG A 273 6.26 23.09 -6.01
C ARG A 273 7.43 22.34 -6.63
N LEU A 274 7.22 21.15 -7.19
CA LEU A 274 8.24 20.40 -7.93
C LEU A 274 8.82 21.23 -9.09
N PHE A 275 7.98 21.89 -9.87
CA PHE A 275 8.42 22.77 -10.96
C PHE A 275 9.26 23.94 -10.44
N THR A 276 8.80 24.66 -9.41
CA THR A 276 9.59 25.76 -8.80
C THR A 276 10.89 25.27 -8.16
N GLU A 277 10.85 24.08 -7.56
CA GLU A 277 11.96 23.25 -7.07
C GLU A 277 13.07 23.13 -8.09
N PHE A 278 12.68 22.58 -9.23
CA PHE A 278 13.54 22.35 -10.36
C PHE A 278 14.21 23.64 -10.86
N LEU A 279 13.44 24.72 -11.03
CA LEU A 279 13.98 26.02 -11.45
C LEU A 279 15.00 26.58 -10.44
N ARG A 280 14.65 26.62 -9.14
CA ARG A 280 15.52 27.14 -8.07
C ARG A 280 16.76 26.27 -7.86
N SER A 281 16.69 24.96 -8.11
CA SER A 281 17.82 24.04 -7.92
C SER A 281 19.03 24.38 -8.78
N ARG A 282 18.85 25.16 -9.86
CA ARG A 282 19.91 25.62 -10.75
C ARG A 282 20.83 26.66 -10.10
N SER A 283 20.32 27.47 -9.18
CA SER A 283 21.09 28.50 -8.46
C SER A 283 21.56 28.07 -7.07
N MET A 284 21.13 26.89 -6.60
CA MET A 284 21.56 26.38 -5.29
C MET A 284 22.88 25.62 -5.38
N SER A 285 23.76 25.85 -4.41
CA SER A 285 24.98 25.04 -4.23
C SER A 285 24.66 23.63 -3.74
N GLU A 286 25.57 22.68 -3.94
CA GLU A 286 25.39 21.31 -3.44
C GLU A 286 25.25 21.27 -1.92
N ARG A 287 25.96 22.13 -1.18
CA ARG A 287 25.82 22.26 0.28
C ARG A 287 24.43 22.72 0.70
N GLN A 288 23.85 23.69 -0.01
CA GLN A 288 22.48 24.15 0.24
C GLN A 288 21.44 23.07 -0.04
N LYS A 289 21.65 22.25 -1.08
CA LYS A 289 20.79 21.11 -1.39
C LYS A 289 20.90 20.04 -0.30
N ALA A 290 22.12 19.68 0.09
CA ALA A 290 22.40 18.69 1.15
C ALA A 290 21.78 19.09 2.50
N ALA A 291 21.85 20.37 2.87
CA ALA A 291 21.26 20.88 4.12
C ALA A 291 19.73 20.76 4.19
N ARG A 292 19.05 20.60 3.04
CA ARG A 292 17.59 20.45 2.97
C ARG A 292 17.12 19.01 2.96
N VAL A 293 18.04 18.04 2.90
CA VAL A 293 17.70 16.62 2.86
C VAL A 293 18.03 15.95 4.19
N GLU A 294 17.08 15.19 4.69
CA GLU A 294 17.21 14.28 5.81
C GLU A 294 17.13 12.85 5.28
N VAL A 295 18.02 11.98 5.77
CA VAL A 295 18.00 10.56 5.41
C VAL A 295 17.57 9.79 6.65
N ASP A 296 16.39 9.21 6.59
CA ASP A 296 15.79 8.46 7.67
C ASP A 296 16.05 6.96 7.48
N ASN A 297 16.25 6.27 8.60
CA ASN A 297 16.51 4.83 8.68
C ASN A 297 17.68 4.34 7.80
N VAL A 298 18.76 5.11 7.76
CA VAL A 298 19.97 4.81 7.00
C VAL A 298 20.61 3.47 7.37
N THR A 299 20.49 3.05 8.61
CA THR A 299 21.10 1.82 9.14
C THR A 299 20.63 0.58 8.37
N VAL A 300 19.37 0.56 7.91
CA VAL A 300 18.82 -0.51 7.06
C VAL A 300 19.58 -0.60 5.73
N PHE A 301 19.81 0.54 5.08
CA PHE A 301 20.55 0.59 3.82
C PHE A 301 21.99 0.11 4.02
N THR A 302 22.67 0.59 5.07
CA THR A 302 24.05 0.16 5.39
C THR A 302 24.13 -1.33 5.70
N ARG A 303 23.18 -1.89 6.48
CA ARG A 303 23.11 -3.33 6.77
C ARG A 303 22.89 -4.15 5.51
N ALA A 304 22.04 -3.68 4.60
CA ALA A 304 21.83 -4.36 3.32
C ALA A 304 23.09 -4.35 2.44
N LEU A 305 23.88 -3.27 2.46
CA LEU A 305 25.15 -3.19 1.71
C LEU A 305 26.17 -4.20 2.23
N GLN A 306 26.25 -4.38 3.55
CA GLN A 306 27.18 -5.31 4.20
C GLN A 306 26.96 -6.77 3.79
N ARG A 307 25.78 -7.13 3.23
CA ARG A 307 25.51 -8.49 2.72
C ARG A 307 26.28 -8.81 1.44
N GLY A 308 26.84 -7.81 0.75
CA GLY A 308 27.71 -8.00 -0.42
C GLY A 308 27.03 -8.51 -1.70
N LYS A 309 25.70 -8.63 -1.74
CA LYS A 309 24.93 -9.12 -2.92
C LYS A 309 24.28 -8.00 -3.75
N GLY A 310 24.66 -6.75 -3.48
CA GLY A 310 24.01 -5.57 -4.04
C GLY A 310 22.61 -5.32 -3.48
N ILE A 311 22.04 -4.17 -3.85
CA ILE A 311 20.73 -3.72 -3.37
C ILE A 311 19.84 -3.34 -4.54
N LEU A 312 18.59 -3.79 -4.49
CA LEU A 312 17.52 -3.31 -5.35
C LEU A 312 16.65 -2.33 -4.54
N VAL A 313 16.78 -1.03 -4.83
CA VAL A 313 15.96 0.00 -4.17
C VAL A 313 14.63 0.11 -4.91
N LEU A 314 13.56 -0.45 -4.32
CA LEU A 314 12.20 -0.35 -4.83
C LEU A 314 11.65 1.03 -4.49
N THR A 315 11.23 1.78 -5.50
CA THR A 315 10.66 3.11 -5.28
C THR A 315 9.56 3.46 -6.28
N GLY A 316 8.97 4.64 -6.13
CA GLY A 316 8.04 5.26 -7.08
C GLY A 316 8.41 6.72 -7.30
N HIS A 317 7.65 7.41 -8.14
CA HIS A 317 7.82 8.84 -8.38
C HIS A 317 7.16 9.62 -7.24
N PHE A 318 7.93 9.85 -6.19
CA PHE A 318 7.50 10.58 -4.99
C PHE A 318 8.26 11.89 -4.82
N GLY A 319 7.62 12.87 -4.19
CA GLY A 319 8.34 14.02 -3.64
C GLY A 319 9.09 14.79 -4.73
N ASN A 320 10.30 15.20 -4.40
CA ASN A 320 11.28 15.62 -5.40
C ASN A 320 12.40 14.59 -5.42
N TRP A 321 12.21 13.54 -6.22
CA TRP A 321 13.16 12.43 -6.33
C TRP A 321 14.54 12.90 -6.78
N GLU A 322 14.65 13.93 -7.63
CA GLU A 322 15.96 14.44 -8.04
C GLU A 322 16.72 15.05 -6.86
N VAL A 323 16.09 15.95 -6.10
CA VAL A 323 16.75 16.62 -4.98
C VAL A 323 17.02 15.63 -3.84
N ALA A 324 16.00 14.86 -3.45
CA ALA A 324 16.14 13.94 -2.33
C ALA A 324 17.16 12.83 -2.60
N THR A 325 17.21 12.29 -3.82
CA THR A 325 18.17 11.24 -4.13
C THR A 325 19.58 11.79 -4.33
N VAL A 326 19.77 12.91 -5.04
CA VAL A 326 21.11 13.53 -5.19
C VAL A 326 21.70 13.95 -3.85
N ALA A 327 20.95 14.75 -3.08
CA ALA A 327 21.48 15.31 -1.83
C ALA A 327 21.43 14.29 -0.68
N GLY A 328 20.48 13.37 -0.64
CA GLY A 328 20.48 12.27 0.32
C GLY A 328 21.70 11.36 0.14
N LEU A 329 22.06 11.07 -1.12
CA LEU A 329 23.20 10.19 -1.42
C LEU A 329 24.56 10.88 -1.35
N SER A 330 24.62 12.21 -1.44
CA SER A 330 25.84 12.96 -1.09
C SER A 330 26.30 12.73 0.35
N LYS A 331 25.42 12.25 1.24
CA LYS A 331 25.76 11.86 2.61
C LYS A 331 26.43 10.48 2.69
N PHE A 332 26.56 9.76 1.58
CA PHE A 332 27.27 8.48 1.47
C PHE A 332 28.39 8.55 0.42
N PRO A 333 29.51 9.23 0.72
CA PRO A 333 30.63 9.35 -0.22
C PRO A 333 31.12 8.00 -0.76
N GLN A 334 31.07 6.94 0.05
CA GLN A 334 31.45 5.58 -0.30
C GLN A 334 30.56 4.94 -1.39
N MET A 335 29.37 5.49 -1.62
CA MET A 335 28.44 5.02 -2.65
C MET A 335 28.49 5.85 -3.94
N ARG A 336 29.37 6.86 -4.01
CA ARG A 336 29.53 7.68 -5.20
C ARG A 336 29.98 6.81 -6.38
N GLY A 337 29.22 6.85 -7.48
CA GLY A 337 29.45 6.02 -8.68
C GLY A 337 28.91 4.59 -8.58
N ARG A 338 28.39 4.18 -7.42
CA ARG A 338 27.89 2.82 -7.14
C ARG A 338 26.37 2.74 -7.04
N ILE A 339 25.68 3.79 -7.44
CA ILE A 339 24.22 3.87 -7.44
C ILE A 339 23.75 4.14 -8.86
N HIS A 340 22.92 3.24 -9.37
CA HIS A 340 22.51 3.23 -10.77
C HIS A 340 20.99 3.32 -10.91
N PHE A 341 20.51 4.16 -11.81
CA PHE A 341 19.07 4.27 -12.09
C PHE A 341 18.68 3.51 -13.34
N VAL A 342 17.63 2.71 -13.24
CA VAL A 342 17.01 2.07 -14.41
C VAL A 342 16.00 3.03 -15.02
N ARG A 343 16.29 3.54 -16.22
CA ARG A 343 15.38 4.48 -16.91
C ARG A 343 15.18 4.18 -18.39
N ARG A 344 14.05 4.67 -18.92
CA ARG A 344 13.83 4.72 -20.37
C ARG A 344 14.51 5.97 -20.95
N PRO A 345 15.12 5.87 -22.14
CA PRO A 345 15.64 7.05 -22.84
C PRO A 345 14.54 8.08 -23.08
N ILE A 346 14.81 9.33 -22.75
CA ILE A 346 13.89 10.45 -22.94
C ILE A 346 13.95 10.90 -24.41
N LYS A 347 12.83 11.33 -24.97
CA LYS A 347 12.80 12.02 -26.27
C LYS A 347 12.46 13.49 -26.04
N PRO A 348 13.12 14.45 -26.71
CA PRO A 348 14.18 14.28 -27.73
C PRO A 348 15.57 13.92 -27.16
N ARG A 349 16.48 13.41 -28.00
CA ARG A 349 17.82 12.91 -27.59
C ARG A 349 18.67 13.93 -26.83
N TRP A 350 18.56 15.22 -27.15
CA TRP A 350 19.31 16.26 -26.44
C TRP A 350 18.90 16.35 -24.96
N LEU A 351 17.61 16.16 -24.68
CA LEU A 351 17.08 16.16 -23.31
C LEU A 351 17.59 14.93 -22.55
N ASP A 352 17.62 13.76 -23.20
CA ASP A 352 18.19 12.55 -22.59
C ASP A 352 19.67 12.71 -22.23
N ARG A 353 20.47 13.28 -23.14
CA ARG A 353 21.89 13.60 -22.89
C ARG A 353 22.05 14.57 -21.72
N PHE A 354 21.25 15.64 -21.68
CA PHE A 354 21.29 16.61 -20.59
C PHE A 354 20.96 15.97 -19.24
N VAL A 355 19.92 15.12 -19.17
CA VAL A 355 19.57 14.44 -17.92
C VAL A 355 20.64 13.41 -17.53
N ASN A 356 21.19 12.64 -18.49
CA ASN A 356 22.30 11.70 -18.21
C ASN A 356 23.52 12.42 -17.63
N TRP A 357 23.92 13.54 -18.24
CA TRP A 357 25.03 14.36 -17.77
C TRP A 357 24.80 14.88 -16.34
N ARG A 358 23.57 15.30 -16.00
CA ARG A 358 23.23 15.69 -14.63
C ARG A 358 23.37 14.55 -13.63
N PHE A 359 22.89 13.36 -13.98
CA PHE A 359 23.00 12.17 -13.12
C PHE A 359 24.46 11.80 -12.89
N GLN A 360 25.27 11.78 -13.95
CA GLN A 360 26.71 11.50 -13.86
C GLN A 360 27.45 12.53 -13.00
N ARG A 361 27.17 13.84 -13.17
CA ARG A 361 27.76 14.89 -12.31
C ARG A 361 27.38 14.71 -10.83
N ALA A 362 26.17 14.24 -10.57
CA ALA A 362 25.71 13.92 -9.22
C ALA A 362 26.33 12.63 -8.64
N GLY A 363 27.06 11.86 -9.43
CA GLY A 363 27.69 10.61 -9.01
C GLY A 363 26.82 9.36 -9.23
N PHE A 364 25.82 9.43 -10.12
CA PHE A 364 24.97 8.30 -10.48
C PHE A 364 25.36 7.68 -11.82
N GLY A 365 25.30 6.36 -11.88
CA GLY A 365 25.23 5.64 -13.14
C GLY A 365 23.80 5.62 -13.67
N VAL A 366 23.67 5.49 -14.99
CA VAL A 366 22.37 5.31 -15.65
C VAL A 366 22.44 4.03 -16.47
N LEU A 367 21.56 3.08 -16.15
CA LEU A 367 21.43 1.84 -16.89
C LEU A 367 20.20 1.94 -17.82
N PRO A 368 20.35 1.64 -19.13
CA PRO A 368 19.21 1.64 -20.04
C PRO A 368 18.21 0.56 -19.64
N LYS A 369 16.91 0.74 -19.89
CA LYS A 369 15.89 -0.26 -19.52
C LYS A 369 15.86 -1.53 -20.40
N ARG A 370 16.40 -1.49 -21.62
CA ARG A 370 16.38 -2.62 -22.58
C ARG A 370 17.79 -3.13 -22.82
N GLY A 371 17.96 -4.45 -22.85
CA GLY A 371 19.25 -5.10 -23.10
C GLY A 371 20.27 -4.92 -21.97
N SER A 372 19.81 -4.63 -20.75
CA SER A 372 20.67 -4.25 -19.62
C SER A 372 20.65 -5.25 -18.47
N LEU A 373 20.04 -6.42 -18.64
CA LEU A 373 19.93 -7.38 -17.54
C LEU A 373 21.33 -7.78 -17.07
N ASP A 374 22.22 -8.15 -18.00
CA ASP A 374 23.60 -8.52 -17.70
C ASP A 374 24.33 -7.38 -16.98
N ALA A 375 24.24 -6.16 -17.51
CA ALA A 375 24.81 -4.98 -16.87
C ALA A 375 24.25 -4.72 -15.46
N ILE A 376 22.96 -4.97 -15.22
CA ILE A 376 22.36 -4.83 -13.88
C ILE A 376 22.92 -5.92 -12.95
N LEU A 377 23.00 -7.17 -13.41
CA LEU A 377 23.52 -8.29 -12.63
C LEU A 377 25.00 -8.09 -12.29
N GLU A 378 25.82 -7.62 -13.23
CA GLU A 378 27.22 -7.26 -12.99
C GLU A 378 27.38 -6.21 -11.89
N ARG A 379 26.54 -5.16 -11.91
CA ARG A 379 26.58 -4.11 -10.89
C ARG A 379 26.14 -4.64 -9.53
N LEU A 380 25.09 -5.44 -9.48
CA LEU A 380 24.65 -6.09 -8.24
C LEU A 380 25.71 -7.03 -7.67
N ALA A 381 26.41 -7.80 -8.53
CA ALA A 381 27.53 -8.64 -8.13
C ALA A 381 28.72 -7.83 -7.60
N ALA A 382 28.93 -6.60 -8.11
CA ALA A 382 29.91 -5.65 -7.57
C ALA A 382 29.45 -4.97 -6.25
N GLY A 383 28.31 -5.36 -5.70
CA GLY A 383 27.75 -4.79 -4.46
C GLY A 383 27.13 -3.40 -4.63
N ASP A 384 26.86 -2.97 -5.87
CA ASP A 384 26.24 -1.68 -6.15
C ASP A 384 24.73 -1.68 -5.83
N ALA A 385 24.15 -0.48 -5.73
CA ALA A 385 22.71 -0.31 -5.54
C ALA A 385 22.03 0.14 -6.84
N ILE A 386 20.90 -0.49 -7.15
CA ILE A 386 20.09 -0.20 -8.33
C ILE A 386 18.76 0.41 -7.90
N VAL A 387 18.51 1.67 -8.27
CA VAL A 387 17.25 2.35 -8.04
C VAL A 387 16.24 1.97 -9.11
N PHE A 388 15.14 1.37 -8.69
CA PHE A 388 14.13 0.79 -9.55
C PHE A 388 12.75 1.44 -9.32
N PRO A 389 12.38 2.45 -10.14
CA PRO A 389 11.01 2.97 -10.14
C PRO A 389 10.01 1.89 -10.61
N PHE A 390 9.14 1.47 -9.70
CA PHE A 390 8.26 0.31 -9.83
C PHE A 390 6.77 0.68 -9.99
N ASP A 391 6.46 1.97 -10.14
CA ASP A 391 5.11 2.53 -10.04
C ASP A 391 4.43 2.79 -11.40
N GLN A 392 5.05 2.38 -12.51
CA GLN A 392 4.50 2.55 -13.85
C GLN A 392 3.82 1.29 -14.39
N HIS A 393 2.85 1.50 -15.28
CA HIS A 393 2.18 0.42 -16.00
C HIS A 393 3.12 -0.35 -16.94
N ALA A 394 3.00 -1.68 -16.93
CA ALA A 394 3.77 -2.61 -17.75
C ALA A 394 2.89 -3.71 -18.34
N GLY A 395 2.45 -3.58 -19.60
CA GLY A 395 1.72 -4.64 -20.28
C GLY A 395 2.61 -5.82 -20.70
N PRO A 396 2.01 -6.90 -21.23
CA PRO A 396 2.75 -8.01 -21.84
C PRO A 396 3.71 -7.54 -22.94
N PRO A 397 4.88 -8.18 -23.10
CA PRO A 397 5.39 -9.35 -22.34
C PRO A 397 6.19 -8.97 -21.07
N ASP A 398 6.35 -7.68 -20.78
CA ASP A 398 7.26 -7.15 -19.75
C ASP A 398 6.66 -7.16 -18.34
N GLY A 399 5.34 -7.20 -18.22
CA GLY A 399 4.65 -7.19 -16.95
C GLY A 399 3.72 -8.36 -16.73
N ILE A 400 3.25 -8.46 -15.49
CA ILE A 400 2.27 -9.43 -15.01
C ILE A 400 1.16 -8.69 -14.28
N GLU A 401 -0.04 -9.26 -14.31
CA GLU A 401 -1.18 -8.70 -13.59
C GLU A 401 -1.15 -9.17 -12.13
N VAL A 402 -1.03 -8.23 -11.21
CA VAL A 402 -1.06 -8.44 -9.76
C VAL A 402 -1.80 -7.29 -9.10
N ASP A 403 -2.35 -7.49 -7.90
CA ASP A 403 -3.10 -6.44 -7.24
C ASP A 403 -2.22 -5.24 -6.86
N PHE A 404 -2.81 -4.06 -7.04
CA PHE A 404 -2.30 -2.78 -6.57
C PHE A 404 -3.49 -1.94 -6.07
N PHE A 405 -3.51 -1.67 -4.76
CA PHE A 405 -4.64 -1.10 -4.02
C PHE A 405 -5.94 -1.90 -4.20
N GLY A 406 -5.84 -3.24 -4.15
CA GLY A 406 -6.99 -4.14 -4.30
C GLY A 406 -7.63 -4.15 -5.69
N SER A 407 -6.97 -3.53 -6.68
CA SER A 407 -7.38 -3.56 -8.09
C SER A 407 -6.28 -4.22 -8.94
N PRO A 408 -6.63 -5.07 -9.92
CA PRO A 408 -5.65 -5.66 -10.82
C PRO A 408 -4.84 -4.59 -11.57
N ALA A 409 -3.50 -4.72 -11.54
CA ALA A 409 -2.59 -3.80 -12.21
C ALA A 409 -1.41 -4.52 -12.86
N TRP A 410 -1.25 -4.27 -14.16
CA TRP A 410 -0.11 -4.71 -14.95
C TRP A 410 1.20 -4.06 -14.50
N THR A 411 2.08 -4.86 -13.92
CA THR A 411 3.27 -4.45 -13.16
C THR A 411 4.52 -5.15 -13.69
N PHE A 412 5.66 -4.46 -13.73
CA PHE A 412 6.91 -5.03 -14.25
C PHE A 412 7.33 -6.25 -13.41
N ARG A 413 7.50 -7.42 -14.03
CA ARG A 413 8.06 -8.60 -13.35
C ARG A 413 9.59 -8.57 -13.22
N SER A 414 10.24 -7.63 -13.90
CA SER A 414 11.70 -7.53 -13.95
C SER A 414 12.35 -7.37 -12.59
N LEU A 415 11.72 -6.66 -11.64
CA LEU A 415 12.30 -6.49 -10.30
C LEU A 415 12.41 -7.83 -9.57
N ALA A 416 11.37 -8.66 -9.61
CA ALA A 416 11.36 -10.00 -9.02
C ALA A 416 12.34 -10.94 -9.74
N LEU A 417 12.39 -10.88 -11.07
CA LEU A 417 13.36 -11.65 -11.86
C LEU A 417 14.82 -11.31 -11.50
N ILE A 418 15.15 -10.02 -11.40
CA ILE A 418 16.50 -9.59 -11.06
C ILE A 418 16.83 -10.00 -9.63
N ALA A 419 15.92 -9.79 -8.68
CA ALA A 419 16.12 -10.19 -7.28
C ALA A 419 16.37 -11.70 -7.14
N LEU A 420 15.59 -12.51 -7.86
CA LEU A 420 15.75 -13.97 -7.88
C LEU A 420 17.08 -14.39 -8.49
N ALA A 421 17.46 -13.78 -9.62
CA ALA A 421 18.69 -14.13 -10.33
C ALA A 421 19.96 -13.72 -9.59
N SER A 422 19.96 -12.56 -8.91
CA SER A 422 21.15 -12.02 -8.25
C SER A 422 21.22 -12.33 -6.75
N GLY A 423 20.10 -12.72 -6.13
CA GLY A 423 19.97 -12.79 -4.66
C GLY A 423 20.10 -11.42 -3.98
N ALA A 424 19.90 -10.32 -4.71
CA ALA A 424 20.00 -8.96 -4.18
C ALA A 424 18.87 -8.66 -3.20
N THR A 425 19.18 -7.87 -2.18
CA THR A 425 18.19 -7.47 -1.19
C THR A 425 17.29 -6.38 -1.75
N VAL A 426 15.97 -6.56 -1.70
CA VAL A 426 14.99 -5.54 -2.13
C VAL A 426 14.65 -4.65 -0.94
N VAL A 427 15.01 -3.37 -1.04
CA VAL A 427 14.80 -2.35 0.01
C VAL A 427 13.83 -1.29 -0.52
N PRO A 428 12.60 -1.18 0.02
CA PRO A 428 11.70 -0.10 -0.34
C PRO A 428 12.24 1.24 0.16
N ALA A 429 12.13 2.28 -0.66
CA ALA A 429 12.46 3.64 -0.26
C ALA A 429 11.57 4.66 -0.96
N ALA A 430 11.24 5.74 -0.28
CA ALA A 430 10.55 6.88 -0.87
C ALA A 430 11.13 8.19 -0.36
N SER A 431 10.86 9.24 -1.11
CA SER A 431 11.19 10.60 -0.70
C SER A 431 9.98 11.50 -0.75
N TRP A 432 9.83 12.38 0.23
CA TRP A 432 8.74 13.35 0.28
C TRP A 432 9.22 14.65 0.90
N ARG A 433 8.34 15.65 0.88
CA ARG A 433 8.56 16.91 1.58
C ARG A 433 7.79 16.93 2.89
N GLU A 434 8.45 17.38 3.93
CA GLU A 434 7.84 17.74 5.20
C GLU A 434 7.38 19.21 5.19
N PRO A 435 6.49 19.60 6.12
CA PRO A 435 6.24 21.00 6.44
C PRO A 435 7.57 21.76 6.67
N GLY A 436 7.66 23.00 6.20
CA GLY A 436 8.91 23.79 6.23
C GLY A 436 9.86 23.53 5.05
N GLY A 437 9.57 22.52 4.22
CA GLY A 437 10.29 22.31 2.95
C GLY A 437 11.60 21.55 3.02
N ARG A 438 11.82 20.86 4.14
CA ARG A 438 12.78 19.78 4.24
C ARG A 438 12.31 18.59 3.39
N HIS A 439 13.25 17.91 2.77
CA HIS A 439 13.02 16.68 2.05
C HIS A 439 13.49 15.51 2.90
N VAL A 440 12.65 14.49 3.05
CA VAL A 440 13.02 13.23 3.71
C VAL A 440 13.23 12.18 2.64
N LEU A 441 14.32 11.43 2.72
CA LEU A 441 14.54 10.17 2.03
C LEU A 441 14.56 9.07 3.09
N ARG A 442 13.57 8.17 3.07
CA ARG A 442 13.47 7.09 4.05
C ARG A 442 13.63 5.74 3.38
N PHE A 443 14.42 4.88 4.01
CA PHE A 443 14.51 3.46 3.70
C PHE A 443 13.58 2.66 4.63
N GLU A 444 12.80 1.74 4.08
CA GLU A 444 12.00 0.79 4.84
C GLU A 444 12.75 -0.51 5.02
N GLU A 445 12.29 -1.35 5.95
CA GLU A 445 12.86 -2.68 6.14
C GLU A 445 12.86 -3.51 4.84
N PRO A 446 13.91 -4.32 4.61
CA PRO A 446 13.99 -5.14 3.42
C PRO A 446 12.84 -6.13 3.31
N LEU A 447 12.40 -6.39 2.08
CA LEU A 447 11.36 -7.38 1.83
C LEU A 447 11.97 -8.77 1.83
N SER A 448 11.40 -9.67 2.65
CA SER A 448 11.75 -11.09 2.63
C SER A 448 11.34 -11.71 1.30
N PRO A 449 12.26 -12.39 0.59
CA PRO A 449 11.91 -13.14 -0.60
C PRO A 449 10.87 -14.20 -0.28
N ILE A 450 9.82 -14.27 -1.10
CA ILE A 450 8.82 -15.35 -1.02
C ILE A 450 9.28 -16.42 -2.01
N SER A 451 9.56 -17.63 -1.55
CA SER A 451 9.94 -18.74 -2.43
C SER A 451 8.76 -19.70 -2.66
N CYS A 452 8.68 -20.25 -3.87
CA CYS A 452 7.63 -21.19 -4.29
C CYS A 452 8.26 -22.31 -5.13
N THR A 453 7.55 -23.42 -5.30
CA THR A 453 7.99 -24.53 -6.16
C THR A 453 8.02 -24.14 -7.63
N GLU A 454 7.07 -23.32 -8.08
CA GLU A 454 7.00 -22.81 -9.44
C GLU A 454 7.59 -21.38 -9.52
N VAL A 455 8.58 -21.18 -10.39
CA VAL A 455 9.25 -19.88 -10.60
C VAL A 455 8.25 -18.79 -11.04
N GLY A 456 7.26 -19.16 -11.87
CA GLY A 456 6.20 -18.23 -12.29
C GLY A 456 5.38 -17.70 -11.11
N GLU A 457 5.02 -18.58 -10.19
CA GLU A 457 4.31 -18.23 -8.95
C GLU A 457 5.17 -17.37 -8.03
N GLU A 458 6.45 -17.73 -7.89
CA GLU A 458 7.41 -16.99 -7.09
C GLU A 458 7.52 -15.54 -7.55
N ILE A 459 7.68 -15.32 -8.85
CA ILE A 459 7.71 -14.00 -9.47
C ILE A 459 6.41 -13.24 -9.18
N ARG A 460 5.26 -13.91 -9.32
CA ARG A 460 3.95 -13.29 -9.10
C ARG A 460 3.77 -12.83 -7.66
N ARG A 461 4.07 -13.68 -6.67
CA ARG A 461 3.95 -13.37 -5.25
C ARG A 461 4.90 -12.27 -4.81
N ASN A 462 6.17 -12.32 -5.23
CA ASN A 462 7.12 -11.25 -4.94
C ASN A 462 6.69 -9.92 -5.57
N THR A 463 6.24 -9.93 -6.84
CA THR A 463 5.75 -8.71 -7.51
C THR A 463 4.53 -8.13 -6.78
N ARG A 464 3.63 -8.97 -6.25
CA ARG A 464 2.52 -8.50 -5.39
C ARG A 464 3.02 -7.90 -4.08
N ALA A 465 3.96 -8.55 -3.40
CA ALA A 465 4.57 -8.03 -2.17
C ALA A 465 5.27 -6.67 -2.41
N TYR A 466 5.89 -6.50 -3.57
CA TYR A 466 6.52 -5.24 -4.01
C TYR A 466 5.47 -4.14 -4.24
N ASN A 467 4.35 -4.47 -4.86
CA ASN A 467 3.20 -3.55 -4.95
C ASN A 467 2.67 -3.17 -3.57
N ALA A 468 2.53 -4.13 -2.63
CA ALA A 468 2.08 -3.84 -1.28
C ALA A 468 3.06 -2.93 -0.51
N ALA A 469 4.38 -3.08 -0.74
CA ALA A 469 5.37 -2.15 -0.20
C ALA A 469 5.20 -0.74 -0.79
N LEU A 470 5.01 -0.63 -2.11
CA LEU A 470 4.75 0.64 -2.78
C LEU A 470 3.45 1.30 -2.31
N GLU A 471 2.39 0.52 -2.05
CA GLU A 471 1.13 1.01 -1.47
C GLU A 471 1.38 1.71 -0.14
N ARG A 472 2.14 1.09 0.78
CA ARG A 472 2.49 1.68 2.08
C ARG A 472 3.24 3.00 1.93
N LEU A 473 4.17 3.08 0.97
CA LEU A 473 4.91 4.32 0.68
C LEU A 473 3.98 5.43 0.19
N ILE A 474 3.02 5.11 -0.68
CA ILE A 474 2.02 6.06 -1.21
C ILE A 474 1.09 6.55 -0.11
N LEU A 475 0.62 5.66 0.77
CA LEU A 475 -0.35 6.01 1.81
C LEU A 475 0.20 7.00 2.85
N ARG A 476 1.52 7.12 3.00
CA ARG A 476 2.14 8.09 3.94
C ARG A 476 1.96 9.54 3.49
N HIS A 477 2.17 9.82 2.20
CA HIS A 477 2.03 11.14 1.59
C HIS A 477 1.35 11.04 0.23
N PRO A 478 0.04 10.72 0.20
CA PRO A 478 -0.66 10.44 -1.04
C PRO A 478 -0.59 11.61 -2.01
N GLU A 479 -0.66 12.85 -1.54
CA GLU A 479 -0.57 14.05 -2.38
C GLU A 479 0.77 14.19 -3.14
N GLN A 480 1.83 13.51 -2.68
CA GLN A 480 3.18 13.61 -3.26
C GLN A 480 3.57 12.46 -4.18
N TRP A 481 2.67 11.50 -4.43
CA TRP A 481 2.88 10.49 -5.48
C TRP A 481 2.42 11.02 -6.84
N TYR A 482 3.09 10.62 -7.93
CA TYR A 482 2.82 11.10 -9.28
C TYR A 482 1.56 10.49 -9.92
N TRP A 483 0.37 10.91 -9.46
CA TRP A 483 -0.96 10.46 -9.90
C TRP A 483 -1.31 10.70 -11.38
N VAL A 484 -0.45 11.42 -12.10
CA VAL A 484 -0.58 11.75 -13.52
C VAL A 484 -0.46 10.51 -14.42
N HIS A 485 0.19 9.45 -13.93
CA HIS A 485 0.34 8.20 -14.65
C HIS A 485 -0.99 7.42 -14.71
N ARG A 486 -1.30 6.88 -15.90
CA ARG A 486 -2.37 5.89 -16.06
C ARG A 486 -1.84 4.54 -15.58
N ARG A 487 -1.90 4.28 -14.27
CA ARG A 487 -1.38 3.05 -13.64
C ARG A 487 -2.26 1.83 -13.96
N TRP A 488 -3.58 1.99 -13.87
CA TRP A 488 -4.58 0.95 -14.16
C TRP A 488 -5.11 1.01 -15.59
N LYS A 489 -4.23 1.00 -16.59
CA LYS A 489 -4.67 0.88 -17.99
C LYS A 489 -5.26 -0.51 -18.23
N ARG A 490 -6.43 -0.55 -18.85
CA ARG A 490 -7.04 -1.80 -19.33
C ARG A 490 -6.30 -2.30 -20.56
N ILE A 491 -5.97 -3.58 -20.57
CA ILE A 491 -5.45 -4.29 -21.73
C ILE A 491 -6.60 -5.11 -22.31
N ASP A 492 -6.77 -5.10 -23.62
CA ASP A 492 -7.74 -5.98 -24.29
C ASP A 492 -7.24 -7.44 -24.30
N PRO A 493 -8.11 -8.42 -24.62
CA PRO A 493 -7.71 -9.83 -24.71
C PRO A 493 -6.61 -10.12 -25.75
N ARG A 494 -6.31 -9.17 -26.65
CA ARG A 494 -5.26 -9.26 -27.67
C ARG A 494 -3.95 -8.59 -27.21
N GLY A 495 -3.84 -8.22 -25.93
CA GLY A 495 -2.65 -7.61 -25.35
C GLY A 495 -2.49 -6.12 -25.68
N ARG A 496 -3.47 -5.46 -26.30
CA ARG A 496 -3.39 -4.04 -26.66
C ARG A 496 -3.97 -3.17 -25.57
N VAL A 497 -3.29 -2.08 -25.24
CA VAL A 497 -3.79 -1.08 -24.31
C VAL A 497 -5.07 -0.45 -24.89
N ARG A 498 -6.23 -0.66 -24.25
CA ARG A 498 -7.46 0.04 -24.63
C ARG A 498 -7.28 1.53 -24.33
N ARG A 499 -7.42 2.37 -25.35
CA ARG A 499 -7.64 3.81 -25.14
C ARG A 499 -9.06 3.93 -24.57
N ALA A 500 -9.14 4.38 -23.32
CA ALA A 500 -10.39 4.89 -22.75
C ALA A 500 -10.74 6.23 -23.40
#